data_AF-A0A2N2G2E7-F1
#
_entry.id   AF-A0A2N2G2E7-F1
#
_cell.length_a   1.000
_cell.length_b   1.000
_cell.length_c   1.000
_cell.angle_alpha   90.00
_cell.angle_beta   90.00
_cell.angle_gamma   90.00
#
_symmetry.space_group_name_H-M   'P 1'
#
loop_
_entity.id
_entity.type
_entity.pdbx_description
1 polymer ?
#
loop_
_entity_poly.entity_id
_entity_poly.type
_entity_poly.pdbx_seq_one_letter_code
_entity_poly.pdbx_strand_id
1 'polypeptide(L)'
;KDVEFIIDALLYQNISKLLIVITRADTVSKKELQEVIDYTKTSIERQLKALNKDSKLDYILNTIKFIPISGRMALLHRTQREQEAINAGYTLEDTGILEIENYLQETLFGVNSSKSDLIVKSSKSKIKKLIEKELKSLNYEIILLSKSKEELQADLEEFNTKKNANEKIFQAMREDIMVYKQEAKNYIDTLETFIKNELLDLQHIIKQRVFNDVKYSFEKTKKRPENERVKTIIQTAIKDGIIDVIRDYRYKFIKKSQDIGEICEQKYHDFGFVLSHKNDNFDARGFFQDDFKAGFLTTSNDILINKILQEVNQTKANKLVEFDRTIEGFIKNEFEPIEQSIKEKAKTVSELLIENFFKELQEPLHVFEQKLIKDEKALQHRLATFEENEKNKEELIVTLHGKIKKLDYINKGLKL
;
A
#
# COMPACT_ATOMS: atom_id res chain seq x y z
N LYS A 1 -2.40 -20.72 -6.29
CA LYS A 1 -2.44 -20.11 -4.94
C LYS A 1 -1.14 -19.38 -4.56
N ASP A 2 -0.04 -20.05 -4.20
CA ASP A 2 1.18 -19.33 -3.77
C ASP A 2 1.86 -18.57 -4.92
N VAL A 3 1.87 -19.14 -6.13
CA VAL A 3 2.38 -18.47 -7.34
C VAL A 3 1.55 -17.23 -7.69
N GLU A 4 0.22 -17.31 -7.59
CA GLU A 4 -0.67 -16.16 -7.82
C GLU A 4 -0.43 -15.07 -6.77
N PHE A 5 -0.25 -15.44 -5.50
CA PHE A 5 0.11 -14.49 -4.44
C PHE A 5 1.44 -13.79 -4.72
N ILE A 6 2.45 -14.53 -5.17
CA ILE A 6 3.76 -13.98 -5.54
C ILE A 6 3.60 -12.97 -6.69
N ILE A 7 2.85 -13.32 -7.73
CA ILE A 7 2.59 -12.43 -8.87
C ILE A 7 1.84 -11.18 -8.43
N ASP A 8 0.83 -11.32 -7.59
CA ASP A 8 0.09 -10.17 -7.08
C ASP A 8 0.95 -9.24 -6.22
N ALA A 9 1.83 -9.83 -5.40
CA ALA A 9 2.78 -9.09 -4.58
C ALA A 9 3.73 -8.27 -5.46
N LEU A 10 4.23 -8.87 -6.55
CA LEU A 10 5.19 -8.25 -7.44
C LEU A 10 4.55 -7.21 -8.38
N LEU A 11 3.32 -7.45 -8.85
CA LEU A 11 2.64 -6.56 -9.79
C LEU A 11 1.91 -5.39 -9.12
N TYR A 12 1.32 -5.61 -7.94
CA TYR A 12 0.36 -4.66 -7.37
C TYR A 12 0.77 -4.06 -6.03
N GLN A 13 1.85 -4.52 -5.40
CA GLN A 13 2.29 -4.00 -4.10
C GLN A 13 3.60 -3.20 -4.15
N ASN A 14 4.05 -2.78 -5.35
CA ASN A 14 5.32 -2.05 -5.54
C ASN A 14 6.51 -2.71 -4.81
N ILE A 15 6.51 -4.05 -4.71
CA ILE A 15 7.57 -4.78 -4.03
C ILE A 15 8.83 -4.74 -4.88
N SER A 16 9.88 -4.12 -4.34
CA SER A 16 11.17 -3.96 -5.01
C SER A 16 12.13 -5.13 -4.84
N LYS A 17 11.91 -6.00 -3.84
CA LYS A 17 12.64 -7.26 -3.56
C LYS A 17 11.72 -8.23 -2.81
N LEU A 18 11.68 -9.49 -3.24
CA LEU A 18 10.92 -10.56 -2.58
C LEU A 18 11.86 -11.68 -2.15
N LEU A 19 11.82 -12.06 -0.88
CA LEU A 19 12.53 -13.22 -0.36
C LEU A 19 11.54 -14.37 -0.17
N ILE A 20 11.80 -15.50 -0.84
CA ILE A 20 11.04 -16.73 -0.68
C ILE A 20 11.91 -17.74 0.09
N VAL A 21 11.39 -18.14 1.25
CA VAL A 21 12.09 -19.08 2.13
C VAL A 21 11.45 -20.46 1.98
N ILE A 22 12.24 -21.43 1.51
CA ILE A 22 11.77 -22.82 1.34
C ILE A 22 12.08 -23.57 2.62
N THR A 23 11.07 -23.72 3.48
CA THR A 23 11.21 -24.35 4.79
C THR A 23 11.30 -25.87 4.70
N ARG A 24 11.89 -26.50 5.73
CA ARG A 24 12.07 -27.96 5.84
C ARG A 24 12.98 -28.53 4.75
N ALA A 25 14.03 -27.78 4.41
CA ALA A 25 15.05 -28.24 3.48
C ALA A 25 15.73 -29.55 3.92
N ASP A 26 15.63 -29.91 5.20
CA ASP A 26 16.17 -31.15 5.76
C ASP A 26 15.45 -32.43 5.31
N THR A 27 14.22 -32.32 4.79
CA THR A 27 13.41 -33.49 4.41
C THR A 27 13.55 -33.91 2.95
N VAL A 28 14.33 -33.17 2.18
CA VAL A 28 14.46 -33.31 0.72
C VAL A 28 15.91 -33.14 0.30
N SER A 29 16.30 -33.78 -0.80
CA SER A 29 17.65 -33.63 -1.33
C SER A 29 17.88 -32.25 -1.96
N LYS A 30 19.14 -31.82 -2.04
CA LYS A 30 19.53 -30.57 -2.72
C LYS A 30 19.04 -30.49 -4.17
N LYS A 31 18.98 -31.65 -4.86
CA LYS A 31 18.50 -31.73 -6.24
C LYS A 31 16.98 -31.49 -6.32
N GLU A 32 16.21 -32.12 -5.45
CA GLU A 32 14.75 -31.91 -5.37
C GLU A 32 14.41 -30.48 -4.99
N LEU A 33 15.17 -29.85 -4.08
CA LEU A 33 15.02 -28.43 -3.76
C LEU A 33 15.22 -27.53 -4.97
N GLN A 34 16.25 -27.83 -5.79
CA GLN A 34 16.51 -27.07 -7.01
C GLN A 34 15.38 -27.26 -8.03
N GLU A 35 14.87 -28.48 -8.20
CA GLU A 35 13.73 -28.76 -9.07
C GLU A 35 12.47 -27.99 -8.64
N VAL A 36 12.21 -27.87 -7.33
CA VAL A 36 11.10 -27.07 -6.79
C VAL A 36 11.28 -25.58 -7.08
N ILE A 37 12.50 -25.05 -6.93
CA ILE A 37 12.81 -23.65 -7.26
C ILE A 37 12.57 -23.39 -8.76
N ASP A 38 13.09 -24.26 -9.62
CA ASP A 38 13.00 -24.09 -11.08
C ASP A 38 11.56 -24.23 -11.58
N TYR A 39 10.80 -25.17 -11.01
CA TYR A 39 9.37 -25.29 -11.26
C TYR A 39 8.61 -24.03 -10.86
N THR A 40 8.92 -23.46 -9.68
CA THR A 40 8.26 -22.25 -9.19
C THR A 40 8.55 -21.05 -10.09
N LYS A 41 9.81 -20.85 -10.50
CA LYS A 41 10.19 -19.81 -11.46
C LYS A 41 9.46 -19.97 -12.80
N THR A 42 9.45 -21.17 -13.35
CA THR A 42 8.74 -21.49 -14.61
C THR A 42 7.24 -21.19 -14.50
N SER A 43 6.63 -21.49 -13.36
CA SER A 43 5.21 -21.21 -13.14
C SER A 43 4.91 -19.71 -13.07
N ILE A 44 5.79 -18.93 -12.42
CA ILE A 44 5.68 -17.46 -12.37
C ILE A 44 5.80 -16.88 -13.78
N GLU A 45 6.78 -17.36 -14.56
CA GLU A 45 6.98 -16.94 -15.95
C GLU A 45 5.75 -17.14 -16.82
N ARG A 46 5.16 -18.34 -16.78
CA ARG A 46 3.97 -18.67 -17.58
C ARG A 46 2.79 -17.74 -17.27
N GLN A 47 2.57 -17.45 -15.99
CA GLN A 47 1.47 -16.57 -15.58
C GLN A 47 1.73 -15.11 -15.94
N LEU A 48 2.97 -14.61 -15.83
CA LEU A 48 3.32 -13.25 -16.25
C LEU A 48 3.19 -13.06 -17.78
N LYS A 49 3.55 -14.07 -18.58
CA LYS A 49 3.33 -14.09 -20.04
C LYS A 49 1.85 -14.03 -20.40
N ALA A 50 1.01 -14.80 -19.69
CA ALA A 50 -0.44 -14.78 -19.90
C ALA A 50 -1.09 -13.40 -19.63
N LEU A 51 -0.44 -12.55 -18.81
CA LEU A 51 -0.88 -11.19 -18.51
C LEU A 51 -0.31 -10.13 -19.46
N ASN A 52 0.37 -10.52 -20.56
CA ASN A 52 1.03 -9.63 -21.53
C ASN A 52 2.03 -8.65 -20.88
N LYS A 53 2.80 -9.10 -19.87
CA LYS A 53 3.80 -8.31 -19.16
C LYS A 53 5.24 -8.74 -19.44
N ASP A 54 5.52 -9.21 -20.66
CA ASP A 54 6.84 -9.72 -21.07
C ASP A 54 7.99 -8.75 -20.81
N SER A 55 7.75 -7.44 -20.96
CA SER A 55 8.76 -6.40 -20.74
C SER A 55 9.22 -6.25 -19.29
N LYS A 56 8.51 -6.82 -18.31
CA LYS A 56 8.86 -6.77 -16.88
C LYS A 56 9.35 -8.10 -16.33
N LEU A 57 9.39 -9.16 -17.15
CA LEU A 57 9.65 -10.53 -16.71
C LEU A 57 11.02 -10.67 -16.06
N ASP A 58 12.08 -10.26 -16.77
CA ASP A 58 13.47 -10.40 -16.30
C ASP A 58 13.71 -9.59 -15.02
N TYR A 59 13.13 -8.39 -14.94
CA TYR A 59 13.19 -7.57 -13.73
C TYR A 59 12.54 -8.28 -12.54
N ILE A 60 11.33 -8.81 -12.72
CA ILE A 60 10.57 -9.47 -11.65
C ILE A 60 11.30 -10.74 -11.17
N LEU A 61 11.80 -11.57 -12.08
CA LEU A 61 12.51 -12.80 -11.69
C LEU A 61 13.82 -12.51 -10.95
N ASN A 62 14.57 -11.49 -11.38
CA ASN A 62 15.79 -11.04 -10.69
C ASN A 62 15.51 -10.43 -9.31
N THR A 63 14.26 -10.05 -9.06
CA THR A 63 13.81 -9.44 -7.80
C THR A 63 13.47 -10.49 -6.73
N ILE A 64 13.31 -11.76 -7.12
CA ILE A 64 12.97 -12.85 -6.21
C ILE A 64 14.24 -13.62 -5.83
N LYS A 65 14.55 -13.66 -4.54
CA LYS A 65 15.60 -14.51 -3.98
C LYS A 65 14.96 -15.72 -3.31
N PHE A 66 15.44 -16.92 -3.64
CA PHE A 66 15.05 -18.16 -2.98
C PHE A 66 16.16 -18.59 -2.02
N ILE A 67 15.82 -18.92 -0.78
CA ILE A 67 16.76 -19.48 0.20
C ILE A 67 16.10 -20.70 0.86
N PRO A 68 16.66 -21.92 0.69
CA PRO A 68 16.23 -23.08 1.43
C PRO A 68 16.69 -23.01 2.89
N ILE A 69 15.83 -23.40 3.82
CA ILE A 69 16.16 -23.42 5.25
C ILE A 69 15.68 -24.69 5.94
N SER A 70 16.54 -25.23 6.80
CA SER A 70 16.13 -26.14 7.87
C SER A 70 16.07 -25.39 9.19
N GLY A 71 14.88 -24.86 9.52
CA GLY A 71 14.68 -24.10 10.75
C GLY A 71 14.89 -24.94 12.01
N ARG A 72 14.59 -26.25 11.95
CA ARG A 72 14.82 -27.17 13.06
C ARG A 72 16.31 -27.37 13.33
N MET A 73 17.10 -27.65 12.29
CA MET A 73 18.54 -27.85 12.47
C MET A 73 19.23 -26.56 12.91
N ALA A 74 18.83 -25.41 12.35
CA ALA A 74 19.32 -24.10 12.78
C ALA A 74 19.02 -23.85 14.27
N LEU A 75 17.80 -24.16 14.72
CA LEU A 75 17.40 -24.00 16.11
C LEU A 75 18.21 -24.90 17.05
N LEU A 76 18.46 -26.16 16.68
CA LEU A 76 19.27 -27.08 17.49
C LEU A 76 20.68 -26.53 17.70
N HIS A 77 21.32 -26.02 16.65
CA HIS A 77 22.61 -25.32 16.74
C HIS A 77 22.56 -24.09 17.66
N ARG A 78 21.47 -23.31 17.62
CA ARG A 78 21.31 -22.10 18.45
C ARG A 78 20.91 -22.37 19.91
N THR A 79 20.50 -23.60 20.25
CA THR A 79 19.93 -23.95 21.57
C THR A 79 20.77 -24.95 22.36
N GLN A 80 22.08 -25.00 22.12
CA GLN A 80 23.03 -25.91 22.79
C GLN A 80 22.70 -27.40 22.58
N ARG A 81 21.98 -27.72 21.49
CA ARG A 81 21.63 -29.07 21.05
C ARG A 81 22.24 -29.40 19.69
N GLU A 82 23.34 -28.72 19.35
CA GLU A 82 24.06 -28.85 18.08
C GLU A 82 24.44 -30.28 17.74
N GLN A 83 24.75 -31.11 18.75
CA GLN A 83 25.11 -32.51 18.53
C GLN A 83 23.99 -33.32 17.85
N GLU A 84 22.71 -33.00 18.11
CA GLU A 84 21.59 -33.65 17.42
C GLU A 84 21.54 -33.28 15.92
N ALA A 85 21.88 -32.04 15.57
CA ALA A 85 21.95 -31.59 14.18
C ALA A 85 23.19 -32.16 13.46
N ILE A 86 24.33 -32.18 14.14
CA ILE A 86 25.58 -32.78 13.61
C ILE A 86 25.38 -34.28 13.35
N ASN A 87 24.75 -35.00 14.28
CA ASN A 87 24.42 -36.42 14.11
C ASN A 87 23.44 -36.65 12.94
N ALA A 88 22.57 -35.69 12.65
CA ALA A 88 21.68 -35.69 11.48
C ALA A 88 22.38 -35.25 10.19
N GLY A 89 23.67 -34.90 10.24
CA GLY A 89 24.49 -34.53 9.08
C GLY A 89 24.42 -33.05 8.70
N TYR A 90 24.00 -32.16 9.60
CA TYR A 90 23.86 -30.72 9.33
C TYR A 90 24.81 -29.88 10.19
N THR A 91 25.71 -29.12 9.55
CA THR A 91 26.38 -27.98 10.17
C THR A 91 25.45 -26.76 10.21
N LEU A 92 25.80 -25.70 10.95
CA LEU A 92 24.99 -24.47 10.99
C LEU A 92 24.89 -23.83 9.61
N GLU A 93 25.98 -23.87 8.86
CA GLU A 93 26.10 -23.37 7.49
C GLU A 93 25.17 -24.12 6.53
N ASP A 94 25.04 -25.44 6.70
CA ASP A 94 24.16 -26.29 5.87
C ASP A 94 22.67 -26.02 6.10
N THR A 95 22.31 -25.35 7.20
CA THR A 95 20.90 -25.08 7.53
C THR A 95 20.28 -23.96 6.71
N GLY A 96 21.10 -23.11 6.07
CA GLY A 96 20.67 -21.93 5.32
C GLY A 96 20.30 -20.71 6.17
N ILE A 97 20.29 -20.80 7.51
CA ILE A 97 19.92 -19.66 8.38
C ILE A 97 20.90 -18.48 8.24
N LEU A 98 22.20 -18.76 8.13
CA LEU A 98 23.22 -17.72 7.99
C LEU A 98 23.08 -16.99 6.65
N GLU A 99 22.66 -17.68 5.58
CA GLU A 99 22.38 -17.04 4.28
C GLU A 99 21.21 -16.06 4.42
N ILE A 100 20.15 -16.43 5.14
CA ILE A 100 19.00 -15.53 5.39
C ILE A 100 19.44 -14.31 6.21
N GLU A 101 20.16 -14.52 7.32
CA GLU A 101 20.64 -13.44 8.19
C GLU A 101 21.51 -12.44 7.41
N ASN A 102 22.49 -12.94 6.66
CA ASN A 102 23.36 -12.12 5.83
C ASN A 102 22.57 -11.39 4.73
N TYR A 103 21.65 -12.08 4.05
CA TYR A 103 20.84 -11.47 3.00
C TYR A 103 19.96 -10.33 3.55
N LEU A 104 19.33 -10.52 4.71
CA LEU A 104 18.52 -9.49 5.36
C LEU A 104 19.38 -8.31 5.80
N GLN A 105 20.54 -8.57 6.42
CA GLN A 105 21.46 -7.53 6.85
C GLN A 105 21.95 -6.69 5.66
N GLU A 106 22.41 -7.32 4.58
CA GLU A 106 22.84 -6.63 3.37
C GLU A 106 21.70 -5.89 2.67
N THR A 107 20.51 -6.48 2.62
CA THR A 107 19.35 -5.86 1.94
C THR A 107 18.82 -4.65 2.69
N LEU A 108 18.81 -4.68 4.03
CA LEU A 108 18.27 -3.61 4.87
C LEU A 108 19.31 -2.56 5.23
N PHE A 109 20.56 -2.96 5.48
CA PHE A 109 21.60 -2.10 6.04
C PHE A 109 22.91 -2.10 5.25
N GLY A 110 23.05 -2.98 4.25
CA GLY A 110 24.24 -3.05 3.41
C GLY A 110 24.40 -1.80 2.55
N VAL A 111 25.59 -1.65 1.98
CA VAL A 111 25.98 -0.49 1.15
C VAL A 111 25.06 -0.32 -0.07
N ASN A 112 24.51 -1.44 -0.57
CA ASN A 112 23.59 -1.47 -1.71
C ASN A 112 22.11 -1.56 -1.29
N SER A 113 21.77 -1.26 -0.03
CA SER A 113 20.39 -1.22 0.44
C SER A 113 19.66 -0.05 -0.21
N SER A 114 18.76 -0.36 -1.16
CA SER A 114 17.94 0.65 -1.84
C SER A 114 17.07 1.44 -0.87
N LYS A 115 16.54 0.79 0.18
CA LYS A 115 15.68 1.44 1.17
C LYS A 115 16.46 2.41 2.06
N SER A 116 17.60 1.98 2.58
CA SER A 116 18.44 2.83 3.43
C SER A 116 19.03 4.00 2.64
N ASP A 117 19.51 3.75 1.42
CA ASP A 117 19.96 4.80 0.50
C ASP A 117 18.84 5.81 0.19
N LEU A 118 17.63 5.33 -0.10
CA LEU A 118 16.47 6.20 -0.35
C LEU A 118 16.10 7.03 0.88
N ILE A 119 16.12 6.46 2.08
CA ILE A 119 15.86 7.18 3.33
C ILE A 119 16.88 8.30 3.50
N VAL A 120 18.18 8.00 3.37
CA VAL A 120 19.26 8.99 3.51
C VAL A 120 19.14 10.08 2.43
N LYS A 121 18.96 9.70 1.16
CA LYS A 121 18.77 10.65 0.04
C LYS A 121 17.54 11.53 0.25
N SER A 122 16.43 10.97 0.71
CA SER A 122 15.21 11.72 0.96
C SER A 122 15.40 12.74 2.09
N SER A 123 16.06 12.34 3.18
CA SER A 123 16.41 13.24 4.29
C SER A 123 17.36 14.34 3.85
N LYS A 124 18.43 14.00 3.12
CA LYS A 124 19.38 14.96 2.53
C LYS A 124 18.66 15.95 1.61
N SER A 125 17.75 15.48 0.75
CA SER A 125 16.95 16.34 -0.12
C SER A 125 16.04 17.28 0.66
N LYS A 126 15.35 16.79 1.71
CA LYS A 126 14.49 17.60 2.56
C LYS A 126 15.26 18.70 3.28
N ILE A 127 16.41 18.36 3.89
CA ILE A 127 17.28 19.32 4.57
C ILE A 127 17.78 20.37 3.57
N LYS A 128 18.24 19.94 2.39
CA LYS A 128 18.70 20.85 1.33
C LYS A 128 17.60 21.82 0.90
N LYS A 129 16.38 21.33 0.64
CA LYS A 129 15.22 22.18 0.30
C LYS A 129 14.92 23.20 1.40
N LEU A 130 15.01 22.79 2.67
CA LEU A 130 14.79 23.68 3.81
C LEU A 130 15.87 24.78 3.89
N ILE A 131 17.14 24.43 3.70
CA ILE A 131 18.25 25.38 3.65
C ILE A 131 18.09 26.34 2.47
N GLU A 132 17.78 25.85 1.27
CA GLU A 132 17.56 26.69 0.09
C GLU A 132 16.39 27.66 0.28
N LYS A 133 15.30 27.22 0.92
CA LYS A 133 14.16 28.07 1.26
C LYS A 133 14.57 29.18 2.23
N GLU A 134 15.33 28.84 3.26
CA GLU A 134 15.81 29.81 4.25
C GLU A 134 16.80 30.81 3.65
N LEU A 135 17.75 30.35 2.82
CA LEU A 135 18.68 31.21 2.09
C LEU A 135 17.95 32.20 1.18
N LYS A 136 16.92 31.76 0.46
CA LYS A 136 16.08 32.67 -0.34
C LYS A 136 15.40 33.72 0.52
N SER A 137 14.86 33.33 1.68
CA SER A 137 14.21 34.25 2.62
C SER A 137 15.19 35.31 3.14
N LEU A 138 16.38 34.91 3.57
CA LEU A 138 17.41 35.83 4.10
C LEU A 138 17.94 36.79 3.02
N ASN A 139 18.18 36.29 1.80
CA ASN A 139 18.60 37.14 0.69
C ASN A 139 17.50 38.13 0.29
N TYR A 140 16.23 37.70 0.31
CA TYR A 140 15.10 38.60 0.06
C TYR A 140 15.02 39.70 1.12
N GLU A 141 15.23 39.36 2.39
CA GLU A 141 15.29 40.35 3.48
C GLU A 141 16.39 41.40 3.23
N ILE A 142 17.60 40.98 2.83
CA ILE A 142 18.69 41.92 2.46
C ILE A 142 18.27 42.84 1.30
N ILE A 143 17.59 42.31 0.28
CA ILE A 143 17.08 43.14 -0.83
C ILE A 143 16.08 44.18 -0.29
N LEU A 144 15.15 43.78 0.57
CA LEU A 144 14.21 44.71 1.20
C LEU A 144 14.90 45.74 2.10
N LEU A 145 16.05 45.42 2.72
CA LEU A 145 16.85 46.39 3.46
C LEU A 145 17.43 47.48 2.55
N SER A 146 17.70 47.14 1.29
CA SER A 146 18.33 48.05 0.33
C SER A 146 17.37 48.99 -0.40
N LYS A 147 16.05 48.73 -0.36
CA LYS A 147 15.02 49.50 -1.09
C LYS A 147 14.59 50.77 -0.35
N SER A 148 14.17 51.79 -1.11
CA SER A 148 13.50 52.97 -0.58
C SER A 148 12.08 52.67 -0.10
N LYS A 149 11.47 53.61 0.64
CA LYS A 149 10.10 53.46 1.13
C LYS A 149 9.09 53.42 -0.03
N GLU A 150 9.31 54.23 -1.06
CA GLU A 150 8.48 54.29 -2.27
C GLU A 150 8.59 52.98 -3.08
N GLU A 151 9.80 52.42 -3.22
CA GLU A 151 10.00 51.12 -3.87
C GLU A 151 9.31 49.98 -3.13
N LEU A 152 9.36 49.99 -1.78
CA LEU A 152 8.66 49.00 -0.96
C LEU A 152 7.13 49.12 -1.06
N GLN A 153 6.60 50.34 -1.23
CA GLN A 153 5.17 50.55 -1.48
C GLN A 153 4.75 50.02 -2.86
N ALA A 154 5.53 50.30 -3.90
CA ALA A 154 5.26 49.78 -5.25
C ALA A 154 5.31 48.24 -5.30
N ASP A 155 6.32 47.64 -4.64
CA ASP A 155 6.41 46.18 -4.49
C ASP A 155 5.17 45.59 -3.78
N LEU A 156 4.67 46.26 -2.73
CA LEU A 156 3.49 45.80 -1.99
C LEU A 156 2.22 45.86 -2.86
N GLU A 157 2.05 46.91 -3.67
CA GLU A 157 0.93 47.01 -4.61
C GLU A 157 0.99 45.93 -5.69
N GLU A 158 2.17 45.71 -6.28
CA GLU A 158 2.39 44.64 -7.27
C GLU A 158 2.14 43.25 -6.65
N PHE A 159 2.64 43.04 -5.42
CA PHE A 159 2.42 41.81 -4.66
C PHE A 159 0.93 41.57 -4.40
N ASN A 160 0.20 42.59 -3.94
CA ASN A 160 -1.24 42.49 -3.68
C ASN A 160 -2.04 42.17 -4.96
N THR A 161 -1.63 42.72 -6.09
CA THR A 161 -2.24 42.41 -7.39
C THR A 161 -2.04 40.94 -7.77
N LYS A 162 -0.82 40.42 -7.61
CA LYS A 162 -0.51 39.00 -7.84
C LYS A 162 -1.23 38.08 -6.84
N LYS A 163 -1.29 38.48 -5.57
CA LYS A 163 -2.00 37.75 -4.50
C LYS A 163 -3.48 37.60 -4.84
N ASN A 164 -4.15 38.68 -5.20
CA ASN A 164 -5.57 38.64 -5.59
C ASN A 164 -5.84 37.74 -6.81
N ALA A 165 -4.93 37.70 -7.79
CA ALA A 165 -5.04 36.80 -8.92
C ALA A 165 -4.90 35.33 -8.48
N ASN A 166 -3.93 35.03 -7.60
CA ASN A 166 -3.72 33.69 -7.06
C ASN A 166 -4.87 33.21 -6.16
N GLU A 167 -5.47 34.10 -5.36
CA GLU A 167 -6.61 33.77 -4.49
C GLU A 167 -7.81 33.25 -5.30
N LYS A 168 -8.10 33.85 -6.46
CA LYS A 168 -9.17 33.35 -7.36
C LYS A 168 -8.89 31.94 -7.86
N ILE A 169 -7.62 31.65 -8.16
CA ILE A 169 -7.19 30.34 -8.65
C ILE A 169 -7.28 29.30 -7.51
N PHE A 170 -6.91 29.66 -6.29
CA PHE A 170 -7.08 28.79 -5.13
C PHE A 170 -8.54 28.51 -4.81
N GLN A 171 -9.41 29.50 -4.97
CA GLN A 171 -10.83 29.28 -4.78
C GLN A 171 -11.39 28.28 -5.80
N ALA A 172 -11.07 28.46 -7.08
CA ALA A 172 -11.44 27.49 -8.11
C ALA A 172 -10.88 26.08 -7.81
N MET A 173 -9.61 26.01 -7.37
CA MET A 173 -8.97 24.73 -7.00
C MET A 173 -9.65 24.06 -5.80
N ARG A 174 -10.03 24.82 -4.77
CA ARG A 174 -10.78 24.28 -3.62
C ARG A 174 -12.13 23.74 -4.03
N GLU A 175 -12.83 24.44 -4.92
CA GLU A 175 -14.12 24.01 -5.47
C GLU A 175 -13.96 22.71 -6.27
N ASP A 176 -12.98 22.65 -7.17
CA ASP A 176 -12.68 21.44 -7.95
C ASP A 176 -12.33 20.25 -7.05
N ILE A 177 -11.46 20.45 -6.05
CA ILE A 177 -11.11 19.43 -5.05
C ILE A 177 -12.36 18.93 -4.29
N MET A 178 -13.28 19.84 -3.94
CA MET A 178 -14.52 19.47 -3.26
C MET A 178 -15.44 18.64 -4.17
N VAL A 179 -15.52 18.99 -5.46
CA VAL A 179 -16.26 18.20 -6.45
C VAL A 179 -15.66 16.81 -6.60
N TYR A 180 -14.34 16.69 -6.75
CA TYR A 180 -13.67 15.39 -6.85
C TYR A 180 -13.83 14.55 -5.58
N LYS A 181 -13.85 15.19 -4.40
CA LYS A 181 -14.13 14.51 -3.14
C LYS A 181 -15.53 13.92 -3.10
N GLN A 182 -16.52 14.66 -3.59
CA GLN A 182 -17.88 14.16 -3.69
C GLN A 182 -17.99 13.02 -4.72
N GLU A 183 -17.31 13.16 -5.86
CA GLU A 183 -17.26 12.11 -6.89
C GLU A 183 -16.66 10.81 -6.34
N ALA A 184 -15.56 10.90 -5.57
CA ALA A 184 -14.94 9.76 -4.92
C ALA A 184 -15.88 9.10 -3.89
N LYS A 185 -16.63 9.91 -3.11
CA LYS A 185 -17.65 9.38 -2.18
C LYS A 185 -18.76 8.65 -2.91
N ASN A 186 -19.29 9.23 -3.99
CA ASN A 186 -20.32 8.59 -4.82
C ASN A 186 -19.80 7.29 -5.48
N TYR A 187 -18.50 7.22 -5.79
CA TYR A 187 -17.89 6.01 -6.34
C TYR A 187 -17.88 4.85 -5.33
N ILE A 188 -17.84 5.13 -4.01
CA ILE A 188 -17.97 4.08 -2.98
C ILE A 188 -19.30 3.35 -3.13
N ASP A 189 -20.41 4.06 -3.39
CA ASP A 189 -21.72 3.43 -3.57
C ASP A 189 -21.75 2.51 -4.81
N THR A 190 -21.01 2.88 -5.86
CA THR A 190 -20.81 2.01 -7.03
C THR A 190 -20.02 0.75 -6.65
N LEU A 191 -19.01 0.89 -5.80
CA LEU A 191 -18.22 -0.24 -5.31
C LEU A 191 -18.99 -1.14 -4.32
N GLU A 192 -19.94 -0.60 -3.55
CA GLU A 192 -20.85 -1.40 -2.72
C GLU A 192 -21.74 -2.31 -3.59
N THR A 193 -22.22 -1.78 -4.72
CA THR A 193 -22.98 -2.56 -5.72
C THR A 193 -22.09 -3.64 -6.34
N PHE A 194 -20.82 -3.33 -6.59
CA PHE A 194 -19.84 -4.32 -7.04
C PHE A 194 -19.66 -5.46 -6.02
N ILE A 195 -19.42 -5.15 -4.73
CA ILE A 195 -19.29 -6.17 -3.67
C ILE A 195 -20.53 -7.07 -3.65
N LYS A 196 -21.73 -6.49 -3.74
CA LYS A 196 -22.99 -7.26 -3.77
C LYS A 196 -23.00 -8.29 -4.90
N ASN A 197 -22.66 -7.87 -6.12
CA ASN A 197 -22.68 -8.76 -7.27
C ASN A 197 -21.64 -9.87 -7.16
N GLU A 198 -20.41 -9.54 -6.76
CA GLU A 198 -19.35 -10.53 -6.59
C GLU A 198 -19.65 -11.54 -5.47
N LEU A 199 -20.30 -11.10 -4.39
CA LEU A 199 -20.74 -12.00 -3.33
C LEU A 199 -21.88 -12.91 -3.77
N LEU A 200 -22.77 -12.46 -4.66
CA LEU A 200 -23.78 -13.33 -5.29
C LEU A 200 -23.11 -14.41 -6.16
N ASP A 201 -22.08 -14.05 -6.93
CA ASP A 201 -21.31 -15.01 -7.72
C ASP A 201 -20.55 -16.00 -6.82
N LEU A 202 -20.00 -15.52 -5.71
CA LEU A 202 -19.36 -16.37 -4.69
C LEU A 202 -20.33 -17.39 -4.09
N GLN A 203 -21.57 -16.98 -3.80
CA GLN A 203 -22.61 -17.91 -3.34
C GLN A 203 -22.83 -19.05 -4.34
N HIS A 204 -22.86 -18.73 -5.64
CA HIS A 204 -22.97 -19.74 -6.69
C HIS A 204 -21.75 -20.67 -6.73
N ILE A 205 -20.53 -20.13 -6.59
CA ILE A 205 -19.29 -20.91 -6.56
C ILE A 205 -19.29 -21.88 -5.38
N ILE A 206 -19.67 -21.43 -4.18
CA ILE A 206 -19.74 -22.28 -2.98
C ILE A 206 -20.75 -23.40 -3.19
N LYS A 207 -21.94 -23.07 -3.71
CA LYS A 207 -22.97 -24.05 -4.06
C LYS A 207 -22.43 -25.13 -4.98
N GLN A 208 -21.84 -24.73 -6.10
CA GLN A 208 -21.29 -25.65 -7.10
C GLN A 208 -20.18 -26.53 -6.53
N ARG A 209 -19.28 -25.97 -5.71
CA ARG A 209 -18.19 -26.74 -5.09
C ARG A 209 -18.73 -27.84 -4.16
N VAL A 210 -19.70 -27.49 -3.31
CA VAL A 210 -20.32 -28.46 -2.40
C VAL A 210 -21.13 -29.51 -3.18
N PHE A 211 -21.95 -29.08 -4.14
CA PHE A 211 -22.76 -29.97 -4.96
C PHE A 211 -21.91 -30.98 -5.73
N ASN A 212 -20.85 -30.50 -6.40
CA ASN A 212 -19.96 -31.36 -7.18
C ASN A 212 -19.19 -32.34 -6.28
N ASP A 213 -18.78 -31.95 -5.08
CA ASP A 213 -18.11 -32.84 -4.13
C ASP A 213 -19.03 -33.98 -3.64
N VAL A 214 -20.27 -33.63 -3.31
CA VAL A 214 -21.30 -34.59 -2.88
C VAL A 214 -21.68 -35.53 -4.03
N LYS A 215 -21.93 -34.98 -5.22
CA LYS A 215 -22.23 -35.76 -6.44
C LYS A 215 -21.09 -36.73 -6.77
N TYR A 216 -19.86 -36.24 -6.80
CA TYR A 216 -18.67 -37.06 -7.06
C TYR A 216 -18.52 -38.20 -6.04
N SER A 217 -18.76 -37.91 -4.76
CA SER A 217 -18.68 -38.92 -3.69
C SER A 217 -19.71 -40.04 -3.89
N PHE A 218 -20.95 -39.69 -4.25
CA PHE A 218 -21.97 -40.68 -4.59
C PHE A 218 -21.64 -41.48 -5.86
N GLU A 219 -21.07 -40.84 -6.89
CA GLU A 219 -20.73 -41.50 -8.16
C GLU A 219 -19.53 -42.44 -8.05
N LYS A 220 -18.46 -42.04 -7.33
CA LYS A 220 -17.21 -42.81 -7.25
C LYS A 220 -17.12 -43.73 -6.04
N THR A 221 -17.46 -43.21 -4.86
CA THR A 221 -17.26 -43.96 -3.60
C THR A 221 -18.54 -44.65 -3.12
N LYS A 222 -19.69 -44.34 -3.74
CA LYS A 222 -21.04 -44.77 -3.32
C LYS A 222 -21.35 -44.44 -1.84
N LYS A 223 -20.62 -43.48 -1.27
CA LYS A 223 -20.71 -43.02 0.12
C LYS A 223 -20.80 -41.51 0.15
N ARG A 224 -21.21 -40.97 1.30
CA ARG A 224 -21.21 -39.53 1.57
C ARG A 224 -19.77 -39.04 1.75
N PRO A 225 -19.48 -37.78 1.38
CA PRO A 225 -18.20 -37.17 1.71
C PRO A 225 -18.05 -37.04 3.24
N GLU A 226 -16.81 -37.07 3.71
CA GLU A 226 -16.50 -36.83 5.13
C GLU A 226 -16.80 -35.38 5.51
N ASN A 227 -17.34 -35.16 6.72
CA ASN A 227 -17.71 -33.83 7.21
C ASN A 227 -16.52 -32.85 7.20
N GLU A 228 -15.32 -33.31 7.60
CA GLU A 228 -14.12 -32.46 7.60
C GLU A 228 -13.71 -32.00 6.20
N ARG A 229 -13.92 -32.85 5.18
CA ARG A 229 -13.66 -32.49 3.78
C ARG A 229 -14.63 -31.41 3.31
N VAL A 230 -15.93 -31.59 3.53
CA VAL A 230 -16.97 -30.61 3.13
C VAL A 230 -16.75 -29.27 3.85
N LYS A 231 -16.46 -29.32 5.16
CA LYS A 231 -16.10 -28.15 5.97
C LYS A 231 -14.91 -27.39 5.38
N THR A 232 -13.82 -28.11 5.05
CA THR A 232 -12.61 -27.51 4.46
C THR A 232 -12.91 -26.85 3.12
N ILE A 233 -13.74 -27.47 2.27
CA ILE A 233 -14.15 -26.91 0.98
C ILE A 233 -14.90 -25.59 1.16
N ILE A 234 -15.89 -25.55 2.07
CA ILE A 234 -16.69 -24.35 2.33
C ILE A 234 -15.82 -23.24 2.92
N GLN A 235 -15.03 -23.54 3.94
CA GLN A 235 -14.14 -22.56 4.59
C GLN A 235 -13.14 -21.96 3.61
N THR A 236 -12.53 -22.80 2.77
CA THR A 236 -11.55 -22.35 1.78
C THR A 236 -12.23 -21.53 0.69
N ALA A 237 -13.42 -21.94 0.22
CA ALA A 237 -14.17 -21.22 -0.81
C ALA A 237 -14.61 -19.83 -0.33
N ILE A 238 -15.15 -19.71 0.88
CA ILE A 238 -15.55 -18.42 1.47
C ILE A 238 -14.33 -17.53 1.66
N LYS A 239 -13.26 -18.06 2.27
CA LYS A 239 -12.05 -17.29 2.57
C LYS A 239 -11.40 -16.75 1.30
N ASP A 240 -11.14 -17.63 0.33
CA ASP A 240 -10.45 -17.24 -0.91
C ASP A 240 -11.35 -16.32 -1.75
N GLY A 241 -12.64 -16.64 -1.86
CA GLY A 241 -13.59 -15.83 -2.61
C GLY A 241 -13.71 -14.41 -2.07
N ILE A 242 -13.88 -14.23 -0.76
CA ILE A 242 -13.95 -12.88 -0.17
C ILE A 242 -12.64 -12.13 -0.41
N ILE A 243 -11.48 -12.78 -0.28
CA ILE A 243 -10.18 -12.15 -0.53
C ILE A 243 -10.08 -11.64 -1.97
N ASP A 244 -10.62 -12.39 -2.94
CA ASP A 244 -10.62 -11.99 -4.35
C ASP A 244 -11.55 -10.80 -4.61
N VAL A 245 -12.81 -10.83 -4.12
CA VAL A 245 -13.77 -9.70 -4.22
C VAL A 245 -13.16 -8.40 -3.72
N ILE A 246 -12.48 -8.49 -2.59
CA ILE A 246 -11.85 -7.37 -1.92
C ILE A 246 -10.62 -6.85 -2.67
N ARG A 247 -9.84 -7.75 -3.27
CA ARG A 247 -8.68 -7.36 -4.08
C ARG A 247 -9.13 -6.52 -5.26
N ASP A 248 -10.22 -6.90 -5.89
CA ASP A 248 -10.80 -6.18 -7.03
C ASP A 248 -11.44 -4.87 -6.61
N TYR A 249 -12.17 -4.85 -5.48
CA TYR A 249 -12.68 -3.62 -4.86
C TYR A 249 -11.55 -2.61 -4.66
N ARG A 250 -10.45 -3.06 -4.05
CA ARG A 250 -9.25 -2.25 -3.84
C ARG A 250 -8.70 -1.70 -5.14
N TYR A 251 -8.51 -2.57 -6.13
CA TYR A 251 -7.90 -2.17 -7.39
C TYR A 251 -8.70 -1.05 -8.05
N LYS A 252 -10.03 -1.21 -8.07
CA LYS A 252 -10.95 -0.19 -8.60
C LYS A 252 -10.88 1.11 -7.81
N PHE A 253 -10.84 1.03 -6.48
CA PHE A 253 -10.69 2.20 -5.60
C PHE A 253 -9.39 2.96 -5.85
N ILE A 254 -8.23 2.27 -5.80
CA ILE A 254 -6.90 2.88 -6.01
C ILE A 254 -6.84 3.56 -7.38
N LYS A 255 -7.31 2.88 -8.43
CA LYS A 255 -7.31 3.42 -9.79
C LYS A 255 -8.10 4.73 -9.87
N LYS A 256 -9.29 4.77 -9.25
CA LYS A 256 -10.09 6.01 -9.21
C LYS A 256 -9.37 7.15 -8.49
N SER A 257 -8.71 6.88 -7.37
CA SER A 257 -7.92 7.88 -6.64
C SER A 257 -6.72 8.38 -7.46
N GLN A 258 -6.06 7.48 -8.20
CA GLN A 258 -4.96 7.84 -9.12
C GLN A 258 -5.45 8.76 -10.24
N ASP A 259 -6.55 8.38 -10.91
CA ASP A 259 -7.15 9.18 -11.98
C ASP A 259 -7.49 10.61 -11.50
N ILE A 260 -8.06 10.75 -10.29
CA ILE A 260 -8.35 12.07 -9.69
C ILE A 260 -7.06 12.87 -9.43
N GLY A 261 -6.03 12.21 -8.89
CA GLY A 261 -4.73 12.84 -8.63
C GLY A 261 -4.08 13.36 -9.91
N GLU A 262 -4.09 12.55 -10.97
CA GLU A 262 -3.55 12.92 -12.29
C GLU A 262 -4.30 14.11 -12.91
N ILE A 263 -5.63 14.13 -12.82
CA ILE A 263 -6.45 15.26 -13.30
C ILE A 263 -6.08 16.56 -12.56
N CYS A 264 -5.94 16.49 -11.24
CA CYS A 264 -5.54 17.64 -10.43
C CYS A 264 -4.12 18.11 -10.78
N GLU A 265 -3.18 17.19 -10.93
CA GLU A 265 -1.80 17.51 -11.30
C GLU A 265 -1.73 18.17 -12.68
N GLN A 266 -2.43 17.65 -13.68
CA GLN A 266 -2.46 18.24 -15.02
C GLN A 266 -3.10 19.64 -15.02
N LYS A 267 -4.20 19.83 -14.29
CA LYS A 267 -4.93 21.10 -14.29
C LYS A 267 -4.17 22.24 -13.59
N TYR A 268 -3.37 21.92 -12.55
CA TYR A 268 -2.65 22.92 -11.74
C TYR A 268 -1.13 22.82 -11.84
N HIS A 269 -0.62 22.12 -12.85
CA HIS A 269 0.82 21.94 -13.06
C HIS A 269 1.58 23.28 -13.10
N ASP A 270 1.02 24.26 -13.83
CA ASP A 270 1.60 25.59 -14.01
C ASP A 270 1.73 26.39 -12.70
N PHE A 271 1.01 26.00 -11.64
CA PHE A 271 1.09 26.58 -10.31
C PHE A 271 2.08 25.86 -9.39
N GLY A 272 2.87 24.94 -9.93
CA GLY A 272 3.84 24.14 -9.19
C GLY A 272 3.20 23.06 -8.33
N PHE A 273 1.96 22.69 -8.63
CA PHE A 273 1.29 21.56 -7.99
C PHE A 273 1.89 20.26 -8.52
N VAL A 274 2.55 19.52 -7.64
CA VAL A 274 3.10 18.19 -7.93
C VAL A 274 2.67 17.27 -6.81
N LEU A 275 1.80 16.31 -7.11
CA LEU A 275 1.57 15.20 -6.19
C LEU A 275 2.85 14.38 -6.14
N SER A 276 3.43 14.21 -4.95
CA SER A 276 4.34 13.08 -4.81
C SER A 276 3.50 11.82 -5.03
N HIS A 277 3.86 10.95 -5.97
CA HIS A 277 3.19 9.67 -6.26
C HIS A 277 3.22 8.67 -5.09
N LYS A 278 2.93 9.12 -3.87
CA LYS A 278 2.89 8.33 -2.64
C LYS A 278 1.46 7.86 -2.35
N ASN A 279 0.76 7.35 -3.36
CA ASN A 279 -0.40 6.49 -3.11
C ASN A 279 0.05 5.08 -2.67
N ASP A 280 1.14 4.98 -1.89
CA ASP A 280 1.71 3.73 -1.37
C ASP A 280 0.93 3.20 -0.15
N ASN A 281 -0.06 3.94 0.35
CA ASN A 281 -0.64 3.72 1.68
C ASN A 281 -1.93 2.89 1.71
N PHE A 282 -2.46 2.38 0.59
CA PHE A 282 -3.57 1.42 0.67
C PHE A 282 -3.07 -0.02 0.75
N ASP A 283 -2.58 -0.40 1.94
CA ASP A 283 -2.30 -1.80 2.26
C ASP A 283 -3.60 -2.56 2.53
N ALA A 284 -4.20 -3.09 1.46
CA ALA A 284 -5.36 -3.96 1.62
C ALA A 284 -5.03 -5.36 2.13
N ARG A 285 -3.76 -5.73 2.36
CA ARG A 285 -3.49 -6.91 3.19
C ARG A 285 -3.59 -6.55 4.65
N GLY A 286 -3.03 -5.41 5.09
CA GLY A 286 -3.20 -4.88 6.45
C GLY A 286 -4.66 -4.63 6.82
N PHE A 287 -5.45 -4.04 5.91
CA PHE A 287 -6.91 -3.90 6.05
C PHE A 287 -7.60 -5.21 6.44
N PHE A 288 -7.17 -6.33 5.84
CA PHE A 288 -7.84 -7.63 5.96
C PHE A 288 -7.18 -8.59 6.97
N GLN A 289 -5.86 -8.50 7.17
CA GLN A 289 -5.08 -9.43 7.99
C GLN A 289 -5.34 -9.25 9.49
N ASP A 290 -5.62 -8.04 9.94
CA ASP A 290 -5.89 -7.77 11.35
C ASP A 290 -7.32 -8.19 11.74
N ASP A 291 -8.29 -8.02 10.83
CA ASP A 291 -9.71 -8.21 11.16
C ASP A 291 -10.27 -9.62 10.81
N PHE A 292 -9.72 -10.33 9.82
CA PHE A 292 -10.07 -11.76 9.62
C PHE A 292 -9.61 -12.65 10.77
N LYS A 293 -8.56 -12.26 11.49
CA LYS A 293 -8.08 -12.97 12.69
C LYS A 293 -8.97 -12.72 13.92
N ALA A 294 -9.73 -11.61 13.94
CA ALA A 294 -10.47 -11.14 15.11
C ALA A 294 -11.87 -11.75 15.30
N GLY A 295 -12.24 -12.81 14.57
CA GLY A 295 -13.53 -13.50 14.73
C GLY A 295 -14.72 -12.90 13.95
N PHE A 296 -14.47 -11.87 13.14
CA PHE A 296 -15.49 -11.16 12.33
C PHE A 296 -16.23 -12.06 11.32
N LEU A 297 -15.57 -13.10 10.79
CA LEU A 297 -16.15 -14.03 9.81
C LEU A 297 -16.34 -15.45 10.35
N THR A 298 -15.93 -15.77 11.58
CA THR A 298 -15.98 -17.15 12.06
C THR A 298 -17.40 -17.59 12.43
N THR A 299 -18.18 -16.72 13.08
CA THR A 299 -19.47 -17.11 13.67
C THR A 299 -20.56 -17.40 12.61
N SER A 300 -20.71 -16.55 11.59
CA SER A 300 -21.68 -16.78 10.50
C SER A 300 -21.26 -17.93 9.58
N ASN A 301 -19.94 -18.09 9.36
CA ASN A 301 -19.42 -19.21 8.59
C ASN A 301 -19.70 -20.54 9.28
N ASP A 302 -19.54 -20.62 10.61
CA ASP A 302 -19.81 -21.84 11.36
C ASP A 302 -21.28 -22.26 11.30
N ILE A 303 -22.23 -21.31 11.32
CA ILE A 303 -23.66 -21.60 11.17
C ILE A 303 -23.96 -22.16 9.78
N LEU A 304 -23.46 -21.50 8.72
CA LEU A 304 -23.60 -21.96 7.34
C LEU A 304 -23.00 -23.35 7.13
N ILE A 305 -21.78 -23.57 7.62
CA ILE A 305 -21.09 -24.87 7.56
C ILE A 305 -21.94 -25.94 8.24
N ASN A 306 -22.42 -25.68 9.46
CA ASN A 306 -23.20 -26.65 10.21
C ASN A 306 -24.52 -27.02 9.49
N LYS A 307 -25.23 -26.04 8.91
CA LYS A 307 -26.45 -26.29 8.12
C LYS A 307 -26.17 -27.14 6.89
N ILE A 308 -25.11 -26.82 6.13
CA ILE A 308 -24.71 -27.60 4.96
C ILE A 308 -24.28 -29.01 5.37
N LEU A 309 -23.50 -29.18 6.44
CA LEU A 309 -23.08 -30.49 6.93
C LEU A 309 -24.27 -31.35 7.37
N GLN A 310 -25.24 -30.77 8.07
CA GLN A 310 -26.47 -31.50 8.45
C GLN A 310 -27.22 -32.00 7.21
N GLU A 311 -27.37 -31.15 6.20
CA GLU A 311 -28.05 -31.50 4.96
C GLU A 311 -27.30 -32.57 4.15
N VAL A 312 -25.97 -32.47 4.05
CA VAL A 312 -25.13 -33.49 3.41
C VAL A 312 -25.31 -34.85 4.07
N ASN A 313 -25.38 -34.88 5.41
CA ASN A 313 -25.57 -36.11 6.17
C ASN A 313 -26.96 -36.75 5.95
N GLN A 314 -27.98 -35.94 5.66
CA GLN A 314 -29.35 -36.41 5.42
C GLN A 314 -29.62 -36.77 3.96
N THR A 315 -28.85 -36.19 3.04
CA THR A 315 -29.01 -36.37 1.59
C THR A 315 -28.79 -37.82 1.14
N LYS A 316 -29.56 -38.22 0.13
CA LYS A 316 -29.47 -39.51 -0.59
C LYS A 316 -29.15 -39.26 -2.06
N ALA A 317 -28.55 -40.25 -2.74
CA ALA A 317 -28.12 -40.11 -4.15
C ALA A 317 -29.26 -39.73 -5.12
N ASN A 318 -30.51 -40.13 -4.84
CA ASN A 318 -31.67 -39.80 -5.66
C ASN A 318 -32.31 -38.42 -5.34
N LYS A 319 -31.78 -37.71 -4.33
CA LYS A 319 -32.29 -36.41 -3.86
C LYS A 319 -31.34 -35.24 -4.15
N LEU A 320 -30.41 -35.41 -5.09
CA LEU A 320 -29.43 -34.36 -5.42
C LEU A 320 -30.07 -33.04 -5.89
N VAL A 321 -31.20 -33.09 -6.59
CA VAL A 321 -31.92 -31.88 -7.03
C VAL A 321 -32.56 -31.13 -5.85
N GLU A 322 -33.09 -31.86 -4.86
CA GLU A 322 -33.59 -31.26 -3.62
C GLU A 322 -32.44 -30.66 -2.82
N PHE A 323 -31.32 -31.39 -2.71
CA PHE A 323 -30.10 -30.94 -2.07
C PHE A 323 -29.61 -29.60 -2.63
N ASP A 324 -29.48 -29.47 -3.97
CA ASP A 324 -29.02 -28.23 -4.62
C ASP A 324 -29.89 -27.02 -4.26
N ARG A 325 -31.22 -27.19 -4.20
CA ARG A 325 -32.14 -26.11 -3.80
C ARG A 325 -32.01 -25.77 -2.32
N THR A 326 -31.87 -26.75 -1.45
CA THR A 326 -31.75 -26.54 -0.01
C THR A 326 -30.47 -25.79 0.33
N ILE A 327 -29.33 -26.20 -0.24
CA ILE A 327 -28.05 -25.51 -0.01
C ILE A 327 -28.06 -24.09 -0.57
N GLU A 328 -28.74 -23.83 -1.69
CA GLU A 328 -28.90 -22.48 -2.23
C GLU A 328 -29.64 -21.56 -1.24
N GLY A 329 -30.72 -22.07 -0.62
CA GLY A 329 -31.45 -21.34 0.41
C GLY A 329 -30.60 -21.07 1.67
N PHE A 330 -29.83 -22.05 2.13
CA PHE A 330 -28.93 -21.87 3.28
C PHE A 330 -27.83 -20.86 3.00
N ILE A 331 -27.17 -20.97 1.84
CA ILE A 331 -26.12 -20.05 1.43
C ILE A 331 -26.67 -18.63 1.37
N LYS A 332 -27.83 -18.43 0.71
CA LYS A 332 -28.44 -17.10 0.56
C LYS A 332 -28.76 -16.44 1.90
N ASN A 333 -29.38 -17.18 2.83
CA ASN A 333 -29.80 -16.63 4.12
C ASN A 333 -28.61 -16.31 5.03
N GLU A 334 -27.57 -17.15 5.03
CA GLU A 334 -26.41 -16.95 5.90
C GLU A 334 -25.36 -16.02 5.31
N PHE A 335 -25.39 -15.74 3.99
CA PHE A 335 -24.50 -14.76 3.36
C PHE A 335 -24.93 -13.31 3.58
N GLU A 336 -26.19 -13.04 3.88
CA GLU A 336 -26.68 -11.67 4.04
C GLU A 336 -25.97 -10.90 5.18
N PRO A 337 -25.76 -11.49 6.37
CA PRO A 337 -24.92 -10.88 7.41
C PRO A 337 -23.47 -10.67 6.96
N ILE A 338 -22.90 -11.62 6.20
CA ILE A 338 -21.53 -11.54 5.69
C ILE A 338 -21.40 -10.37 4.71
N GLU A 339 -22.37 -10.22 3.80
CA GLU A 339 -22.44 -9.15 2.82
C GLU A 339 -22.52 -7.77 3.50
N GLN A 340 -23.42 -7.61 4.46
CA GLN A 340 -23.57 -6.34 5.20
C GLN A 340 -22.26 -5.96 5.91
N SER A 341 -21.67 -6.92 6.62
CA SER A 341 -20.42 -6.73 7.35
C SER A 341 -19.27 -6.29 6.43
N ILE A 342 -19.11 -6.95 5.28
CA ILE A 342 -18.07 -6.60 4.29
C ILE A 342 -18.31 -5.20 3.72
N LYS A 343 -19.55 -4.85 3.37
CA LYS A 343 -19.89 -3.53 2.82
C LYS A 343 -19.62 -2.41 3.80
N GLU A 344 -20.09 -2.53 5.03
CA GLU A 344 -19.89 -1.51 6.07
C GLU A 344 -18.40 -1.25 6.28
N LYS A 345 -17.61 -2.32 6.40
CA LYS A 345 -16.16 -2.19 6.60
C LYS A 345 -15.45 -1.59 5.38
N ALA A 346 -15.78 -2.06 4.18
CA ALA A 346 -15.28 -1.52 2.92
C ALA A 346 -15.55 -0.01 2.83
N LYS A 347 -16.78 0.40 3.14
CA LYS A 347 -17.20 1.80 3.17
C LYS A 347 -16.38 2.62 4.18
N THR A 348 -16.34 2.21 5.45
CA THR A 348 -15.66 2.97 6.52
C THR A 348 -14.20 3.24 6.18
N VAL A 349 -13.49 2.24 5.68
CA VAL A 349 -12.07 2.41 5.39
C VAL A 349 -11.85 3.22 4.11
N SER A 350 -12.67 3.01 3.08
CA SER A 350 -12.62 3.84 1.86
C SER A 350 -12.89 5.31 2.17
N GLU A 351 -13.85 5.60 3.07
CA GLU A 351 -14.10 6.97 3.54
C GLU A 351 -12.87 7.57 4.23
N LEU A 352 -12.23 6.83 5.15
CA LEU A 352 -11.01 7.28 5.82
C LEU A 352 -9.88 7.59 4.81
N LEU A 353 -9.72 6.76 3.79
CA LEU A 353 -8.69 6.92 2.77
C LEU A 353 -8.97 8.10 1.85
N ILE A 354 -10.22 8.31 1.47
CA ILE A 354 -10.65 9.51 0.75
C ILE A 354 -10.31 10.74 1.58
N GLU A 355 -10.67 10.77 2.86
CA GLU A 355 -10.38 11.92 3.73
C GLU A 355 -8.86 12.20 3.81
N ASN A 356 -8.04 11.16 3.98
CA ASN A 356 -6.58 11.30 3.98
C ASN A 356 -6.01 11.76 2.63
N PHE A 357 -6.45 11.15 1.53
CA PHE A 357 -6.02 11.51 0.18
C PHE A 357 -6.33 12.97 -0.13
N PHE A 358 -7.55 13.43 0.17
CA PHE A 358 -7.93 14.81 -0.08
C PHE A 358 -7.28 15.80 0.89
N LYS A 359 -6.92 15.38 2.10
CA LYS A 359 -6.08 16.18 2.99
C LYS A 359 -4.68 16.38 2.41
N GLU A 360 -4.06 15.32 1.89
CA GLU A 360 -2.75 15.41 1.22
C GLU A 360 -2.83 16.24 -0.06
N LEU A 361 -3.92 16.12 -0.83
CA LEU A 361 -4.16 16.91 -2.03
C LEU A 361 -4.28 18.42 -1.74
N GLN A 362 -4.80 18.79 -0.57
CA GLN A 362 -4.94 20.20 -0.15
C GLN A 362 -3.68 20.79 0.47
N GLU A 363 -2.73 19.97 0.92
CA GLU A 363 -1.53 20.41 1.64
C GLU A 363 -0.67 21.42 0.83
N PRO A 364 -0.39 21.21 -0.48
CA PRO A 364 0.39 22.18 -1.26
C PRO A 364 -0.28 23.56 -1.35
N LEU A 365 -1.62 23.58 -1.42
CA LEU A 365 -2.40 24.81 -1.45
C LEU A 365 -2.29 25.57 -0.12
N HIS A 366 -2.38 24.85 1.00
CA HIS A 366 -2.19 25.44 2.32
C HIS A 366 -0.78 26.02 2.51
N VAL A 367 0.25 25.28 2.09
CA VAL A 367 1.65 25.75 2.15
C VAL A 367 1.86 27.01 1.30
N PHE A 368 1.23 27.08 0.13
CA PHE A 368 1.35 28.25 -0.74
C PHE A 368 0.63 29.48 -0.16
N GLU A 369 -0.58 29.32 0.35
CA GLU A 369 -1.32 30.41 1.01
C GLU A 369 -0.57 30.94 2.23
N GLN A 370 -0.03 30.06 3.07
CA GLN A 370 0.80 30.46 4.21
C GLN A 370 2.03 31.24 3.77
N LYS A 371 2.63 30.89 2.63
CA LYS A 371 3.74 31.64 2.06
C LYS A 371 3.31 33.04 1.64
N LEU A 372 2.19 33.20 0.93
CA LEU A 372 1.68 34.52 0.54
C LEU A 372 1.40 35.41 1.75
N ILE A 373 0.76 34.87 2.79
CA ILE A 373 0.49 35.61 4.03
C ILE A 373 1.79 36.02 4.72
N LYS A 374 2.80 35.14 4.73
CA LYS A 374 4.11 35.45 5.31
C LYS A 374 4.82 36.57 4.54
N ASP A 375 4.82 36.50 3.21
CA ASP A 375 5.49 37.48 2.35
C ASP A 375 4.81 38.86 2.45
N GLU A 376 3.48 38.90 2.51
CA GLU A 376 2.71 40.13 2.78
C GLU A 376 3.05 40.75 4.14
N LYS A 377 3.03 39.94 5.20
CA LYS A 377 3.39 40.40 6.55
C LYS A 377 4.81 40.90 6.62
N ALA A 378 5.74 40.27 5.89
CA ALA A 378 7.13 40.72 5.83
C ALA A 378 7.25 42.10 5.19
N LEU A 379 6.56 42.35 4.06
CA LEU A 379 6.52 43.65 3.40
C LEU A 379 5.86 44.73 4.28
N GLN A 380 4.71 44.42 4.88
CA GLN A 380 4.00 45.33 5.79
C GLN A 380 4.84 45.67 7.03
N HIS A 381 5.43 44.66 7.67
CA HIS A 381 6.32 44.85 8.80
C HIS A 381 7.53 45.70 8.41
N ARG A 382 8.12 45.47 7.24
CA ARG A 382 9.25 46.25 6.73
C ARG A 382 8.90 47.72 6.55
N LEU A 383 7.74 48.01 5.95
CA LEU A 383 7.25 49.38 5.80
C LEU A 383 6.98 50.05 7.16
N ALA A 384 6.40 49.31 8.12
CA ALA A 384 6.10 49.83 9.46
C ALA A 384 7.36 50.13 10.29
N THR A 385 8.42 49.33 10.12
CA THR A 385 9.69 49.44 10.86
C THR A 385 10.80 50.12 10.07
N PHE A 386 10.47 50.76 8.94
CA PHE A 386 11.46 51.31 8.01
C PHE A 386 12.45 52.28 8.69
N GLU A 387 11.96 53.22 9.49
CA GLU A 387 12.79 54.24 10.14
C GLU A 387 13.75 53.67 11.19
N GLU A 388 13.34 52.64 11.93
CA GLU A 388 14.17 51.97 12.92
C GLU A 388 15.24 51.10 12.25
N ASN A 389 14.87 50.41 11.19
CA ASN A 389 15.79 49.57 10.43
C ASN A 389 16.81 50.36 9.63
N GLU A 390 16.50 51.59 9.18
CA GLU A 390 17.48 52.48 8.56
C GLU A 390 18.59 52.88 9.55
N LYS A 391 18.25 53.07 10.84
CA LYS A 391 19.24 53.39 11.88
C LYS A 391 20.23 52.25 12.15
N ASN A 392 19.76 51.00 12.07
CA ASN A 392 20.55 49.80 12.41
C ASN A 392 20.89 48.93 11.18
N LYS A 393 20.81 49.51 9.98
CA LYS A 393 20.87 48.80 8.70
C LYS A 393 22.14 47.96 8.53
N GLU A 394 23.30 48.54 8.84
CA GLU A 394 24.59 47.88 8.66
C GLU A 394 24.74 46.65 9.57
N GLU A 395 24.31 46.75 10.83
CA GLU A 395 24.38 45.65 11.80
C GLU A 395 23.46 44.48 11.42
N LEU A 396 22.25 44.78 10.95
CA LEU A 396 21.30 43.80 10.45
C LEU A 396 21.84 43.06 9.22
N ILE A 397 22.39 43.78 8.25
CA ILE A 397 23.01 43.20 7.04
C ILE A 397 24.16 42.26 7.41
N VAL A 398 25.04 42.67 8.33
CA VAL A 398 26.16 41.84 8.80
C VAL A 398 25.65 40.55 9.46
N THR A 399 24.62 40.66 10.29
CA THR A 399 24.02 39.50 10.97
C THR A 399 23.40 38.51 9.98
N LEU A 400 22.65 39.01 8.99
CA LEU A 400 22.03 38.19 7.95
C LEU A 400 23.08 37.49 7.08
N HIS A 401 24.15 38.20 6.66
CA HIS A 401 25.27 37.58 5.95
C HIS A 401 25.98 36.51 6.79
N GLY A 402 26.11 36.71 8.11
CA GLY A 402 26.63 35.70 9.03
C GLY A 402 25.79 34.41 9.04
N LYS A 403 24.46 34.54 9.05
CA LYS A 403 23.53 33.40 8.96
C LYS A 403 23.62 32.70 7.61
N ILE A 404 23.65 33.45 6.50
CA ILE A 404 23.80 32.92 5.13
C ILE A 404 25.08 32.08 5.03
N LYS A 405 26.23 32.62 5.49
CA LYS A 405 27.51 31.88 5.47
C LYS A 405 27.44 30.55 6.23
N LYS A 406 26.78 30.52 7.39
CA LYS A 406 26.60 29.28 8.16
C LYS A 406 25.74 28.26 7.40
N LEU A 407 24.63 28.70 6.80
CA LEU A 407 23.74 27.83 6.02
C LEU A 407 24.44 27.29 4.76
N ASP A 408 25.22 28.12 4.06
CA ASP A 408 26.02 27.71 2.91
C ASP A 408 27.08 26.67 3.28
N TYR A 409 27.73 26.83 4.44
CA TYR A 409 28.68 25.85 4.96
C TYR A 409 28.01 24.49 5.21
N ILE A 410 26.84 24.49 5.86
CA ILE A 410 26.05 23.27 6.08
C ILE A 410 25.65 22.64 4.73
N ASN A 411 25.20 23.45 3.76
CA ASN A 411 24.79 22.97 2.44
C ASN A 411 25.96 22.35 1.65
N LYS A 412 27.18 22.90 1.78
CA LYS A 412 28.40 22.30 1.20
C LYS A 412 28.72 20.96 1.84
N GLY A 413 28.61 20.84 3.17
CA GLY A 413 28.78 19.57 3.89
C GLY A 413 27.80 18.49 3.45
N LEU A 414 26.60 18.88 3.04
CA LEU A 414 25.61 17.96 2.47
C LEU A 414 25.91 17.51 1.04
N LYS A 415 26.88 18.08 0.31
CA LYS A 415 27.22 17.63 -1.07
C LYS A 415 28.19 16.45 -1.09
N LEU A 416 29.05 16.35 -0.07
CA LEU A 416 29.79 15.14 0.27
C LEU A 416 28.79 14.04 0.66
#